data_AF-A0A4Y2K3A0-F1
#
_entry.id   AF-A0A4Y2K3A0-F1
#
_cell.length_a   1.000
_cell.length_b   1.000
_cell.length_c   1.000
_cell.angle_alpha   90.00
_cell.angle_beta   90.00
_cell.angle_gamma   90.00
#
_symmetry.space_group_name_H-M   'P 1'
#
loop_
_entity.id
_entity.type
_entity.pdbx_description
1 polymer ?
#
loop_
_entity_poly.entity_id
_entity_poly.type
_entity_poly.pdbx_seq_one_letter_code
_entity_poly.pdbx_strand_id
1 'polypeptide(L)'
;MNLEYEYSGHCELPLTWNRTMLKIKSDVEKKTGFEYNFELLNFYESGHAKIGARKDDEPSLDQSVDIATVSFGACCGMIFSDKVFKSVRQALET
;
A
#
# COMPACT_ATOMS: atom_id res chain seq x y z
N MET A 1 19.23 -3.75 -9.27
CA MET A 1 18.45 -4.83 -8.67
C MET A 1 17.07 -4.76 -9.30
N ASN A 2 16.61 -5.83 -9.97
CA ASN A 2 15.22 -5.91 -10.42
C ASN A 2 14.38 -6.27 -9.19
N LEU A 3 13.55 -5.34 -8.73
CA LEU A 3 12.43 -5.70 -7.87
C LEU A 3 11.37 -6.35 -8.78
N GLU A 4 10.90 -7.53 -8.40
CA GLU A 4 9.77 -8.19 -9.04
C GLU A 4 8.67 -8.31 -7.98
N TYR A 5 7.47 -7.83 -8.32
CA TYR A 5 6.29 -7.99 -7.49
C TYR A 5 5.39 -9.03 -8.14
N GLU A 6 5.08 -10.09 -7.40
CA GLU A 6 4.13 -11.09 -7.84
C GLU A 6 2.79 -10.86 -7.13
N TYR A 7 1.75 -10.63 -7.92
CA TYR A 7 0.38 -10.55 -7.43
C TYR A 7 -0.50 -11.55 -8.17
N SER A 8 -1.08 -12.50 -7.44
CA SER A 8 -1.99 -13.52 -7.99
C SER A 8 -1.42 -14.24 -9.23
N GLY A 9 -0.13 -14.59 -9.21
CA GLY A 9 0.57 -15.26 -10.32
C GLY A 9 0.99 -14.35 -11.48
N HIS A 10 0.79 -13.04 -11.36
CA HIS A 10 1.27 -12.06 -12.34
C HIS A 10 2.50 -11.35 -11.79
N CYS A 11 3.63 -11.49 -12.48
CA CYS A 11 4.83 -10.69 -12.21
C CYS A 11 4.70 -9.35 -12.92
N GLU A 12 4.67 -8.27 -12.17
CA GLU A 12 4.74 -6.92 -12.72
C GLU A 12 6.12 -6.33 -12.49
N LEU A 13 6.68 -5.73 -13.55
CA LEU A 13 7.90 -4.96 -13.45
C LEU A 13 7.57 -3.55 -12.95
N PRO A 14 8.20 -3.09 -11.86
CA PRO A 14 7.95 -1.76 -11.35
C PRO A 14 8.38 -0.72 -12.37
N LEU A 15 7.53 0.29 -12.53
CA LEU A 15 7.87 1.47 -13.32
C LEU A 15 8.91 2.31 -12.59
N THR A 16 9.66 3.11 -13.35
CA THR A 16 10.58 4.08 -12.74
C THR A 16 9.79 5.18 -12.03
N TRP A 17 10.23 5.52 -10.81
CA TRP A 17 9.67 6.58 -9.99
C TRP A 17 9.67 7.91 -10.74
N ASN A 18 8.49 8.49 -10.94
CA ASN A 18 8.37 9.84 -11.48
C ASN A 18 8.58 10.89 -10.38
N ARG A 19 8.69 12.18 -10.78
CA ARG A 19 8.95 13.29 -9.84
C ARG A 19 7.92 13.40 -8.72
N THR A 20 6.65 13.12 -9.00
CA THR A 20 5.58 13.18 -8.00
C THR A 20 5.74 12.05 -6.98
N MET A 21 6.01 10.83 -7.45
CA MET A 21 6.20 9.67 -6.56
C MET A 21 7.45 9.84 -5.70
N LEU A 22 8.55 10.36 -6.24
CA LEU A 22 9.76 10.69 -5.47
C LEU A 22 9.50 11.71 -4.35
N LYS A 23 8.61 12.68 -4.60
CA LYS A 23 8.23 13.66 -3.57
C LYS A 23 7.42 13.00 -2.45
N ILE A 24 6.41 12.21 -2.82
CA ILE A 24 5.57 11.48 -1.85
C ILE A 24 6.45 10.54 -1.02
N LYS A 25 7.31 9.75 -1.67
CA LYS A 25 8.31 8.90 -1.03
C LYS A 25 9.12 9.68 0.00
N SER A 26 9.76 10.78 -0.41
CA SER A 26 10.58 11.58 0.49
C SER A 26 9.81 12.10 1.70
N ASP A 27 8.55 12.52 1.51
CA ASP A 27 7.72 13.03 2.60
C ASP A 27 7.26 11.91 3.56
N VAL A 28 6.99 10.71 3.04
CA VAL A 28 6.68 9.52 3.85
C VAL A 28 7.90 9.07 4.64
N GLU A 29 9.07 8.91 3.99
CA GLU A 29 10.31 8.49 4.64
C GLU A 29 10.72 9.42 5.78
N LYS A 30 10.55 10.73 5.60
CA LYS A 30 10.79 11.71 6.67
C LYS A 30 9.84 11.57 7.86
N LYS A 31 8.60 11.16 7.62
CA LYS A 31 7.58 11.01 8.67
C LYS A 31 7.70 9.70 9.42
N THR A 32 8.02 8.61 8.72
CA THR A 32 8.11 7.28 9.31
C THR A 32 9.51 6.96 9.83
N GLY A 33 10.56 7.58 9.27
CA GLY A 33 11.94 7.27 9.57
C GLY A 33 12.46 6.01 8.86
N PHE A 34 11.66 5.40 7.98
CA PHE A 34 12.03 4.25 7.17
C PHE A 34 12.33 4.66 5.73
N GLU A 35 13.08 3.83 5.01
CA GLU A 35 13.28 3.94 3.56
C GLU A 35 12.39 2.96 2.82
N TYR A 36 11.87 3.36 1.66
CA TYR A 36 11.02 2.54 0.80
C TYR A 36 11.66 2.37 -0.58
N ASN A 37 11.51 1.19 -1.19
CA ASN A 37 12.07 0.89 -2.52
C ASN A 37 11.01 0.46 -3.55
N PHE A 38 9.76 0.30 -3.10
CA PHE A 38 8.64 -0.17 -3.90
C PHE A 38 7.36 0.58 -3.52
N GLU A 39 6.46 0.76 -4.48
CA GLU A 39 5.13 1.31 -4.26
C GLU A 39 4.10 0.54 -5.09
N LEU A 40 2.89 0.40 -4.54
CA LEU A 40 1.74 -0.13 -5.26
C LEU A 40 0.67 0.95 -5.37
N LEU A 41 0.35 1.37 -6.59
CA LEU A 41 -0.68 2.37 -6.85
C LEU A 41 -2.03 1.71 -7.11
N ASN A 42 -2.97 1.91 -6.19
CA ASN A 42 -4.35 1.44 -6.34
C ASN A 42 -5.25 2.61 -6.79
N PHE A 43 -5.91 2.47 -7.95
CA PHE A 43 -6.89 3.42 -8.44
C PHE A 43 -8.30 2.86 -8.34
N TYR A 44 -9.14 3.49 -7.52
CA TYR A 44 -10.54 3.14 -7.36
C TYR A 44 -11.41 4.17 -8.06
N GLU A 45 -11.97 3.80 -9.22
CA GLU A 45 -12.76 4.70 -10.07
C GLU A 45 -14.04 5.23 -9.37
N SER A 46 -14.63 4.43 -8.48
CA SER A 46 -15.82 4.79 -7.71
C SER A 46 -15.89 4.02 -6.39
N GLY A 47 -16.84 4.38 -5.51
CA GLY A 47 -17.09 3.66 -4.26
C GLY A 47 -17.60 2.22 -4.43
N HIS A 48 -17.85 1.78 -5.67
CA HIS A 48 -18.16 0.39 -5.99
C HIS A 48 -16.91 -0.48 -6.15
N ALA A 49 -15.77 0.13 -6.52
CA ALA A 49 -14.49 -0.56 -6.63
C ALA A 49 -13.94 -0.83 -5.22
N LYS A 50 -13.56 -2.09 -4.97
CA LYS A 50 -13.12 -2.56 -3.65
C LYS A 50 -12.03 -3.59 -3.83
N ILE A 51 -11.10 -3.62 -2.88
CA ILE A 51 -10.19 -4.75 -2.72
C ILE A 51 -10.74 -5.70 -1.65
N GLY A 52 -10.67 -7.01 -1.93
CA GLY A 52 -11.10 -8.04 -0.98
C GLY A 52 -10.17 -8.10 0.23
N ALA A 53 -10.61 -8.79 1.28
CA ALA A 53 -9.79 -9.02 2.46
C ALA A 53 -8.49 -9.76 2.06
N ARG A 54 -7.35 -9.14 2.37
CA ARG A 54 -6.02 -9.70 2.15
C ARG A 54 -5.08 -9.22 3.25
N LYS A 55 -3.94 -9.89 3.36
CA LYS A 55 -2.83 -9.51 4.23
C LYS A 55 -1.60 -9.37 3.36
N ASP A 56 -0.84 -8.31 3.57
CA ASP A 56 0.47 -8.15 2.96
C ASP A 56 1.48 -8.92 3.86
N ASP A 57 1.73 -10.19 3.56
CA ASP A 57 2.68 -11.08 4.25
C ASP A 57 3.61 -11.85 3.32
N GLU A 58 3.94 -11.21 2.21
CA GLU A 58 4.84 -11.69 1.19
C GLU A 58 6.26 -11.88 1.77
N PRO A 59 6.93 -13.03 1.51
CA PRO A 59 8.27 -13.29 2.04
C PRO A 59 9.35 -12.31 1.58
N SER A 60 9.11 -11.57 0.50
CA SER A 60 10.00 -10.55 -0.04
C SER A 60 9.97 -9.22 0.73
N LEU A 61 8.98 -9.03 1.62
CA LEU A 61 8.87 -7.83 2.44
C LEU A 61 9.77 -7.90 3.67
N ASP A 62 10.44 -6.79 3.97
CA ASP A 62 11.16 -6.62 5.23
C ASP A 62 10.16 -6.45 6.37
N GLN A 63 10.04 -7.48 7.21
CA GLN A 63 9.12 -7.52 8.34
C GLN A 63 9.47 -6.54 9.48
N SER A 64 10.63 -5.87 9.40
CA SER A 64 11.05 -4.84 10.36
C SER A 64 10.63 -3.42 9.98
N VAL A 65 10.07 -3.24 8.77
CA VAL A 65 9.65 -1.95 8.23
C VAL A 65 8.13 -1.91 8.05
N ASP A 66 7.50 -0.84 8.52
CA ASP A 66 6.05 -0.66 8.37
C ASP A 66 5.63 -0.36 6.93
N ILE A 67 4.50 -0.92 6.50
CA ILE A 67 3.88 -0.55 5.21
C ILE A 67 3.16 0.80 5.35
N ALA A 68 3.66 1.81 4.67
CA ALA A 68 3.02 3.12 4.61
C ALA A 68 1.90 3.16 3.57
N THR A 69 0.68 3.49 3.99
CA THR A 69 -0.47 3.69 3.10
C THR A 69 -0.82 5.18 3.03
N VAL A 70 -0.82 5.74 1.82
CA VAL A 70 -1.20 7.14 1.54
C VAL A 70 -2.40 7.13 0.59
N SER A 71 -3.43 7.91 0.91
CA SER A 71 -4.66 8.00 0.10
C SER A 71 -4.90 9.42 -0.37
N PHE A 72 -5.41 9.56 -1.59
CA PHE A 72 -5.78 10.83 -2.19
C PHE A 72 -7.19 10.75 -2.79
N GLY A 73 -7.92 11.87 -2.76
CA GLY A 73 -9.27 11.96 -3.32
C GLY A 73 -10.35 11.69 -2.29
N ALA A 74 -11.35 10.88 -2.64
CA ALA A 74 -12.50 10.62 -1.80
C ALA A 74 -12.14 9.78 -0.57
N CYS A 75 -12.77 10.07 0.58
CA CYS A 75 -12.61 9.25 1.79
C CYS A 75 -13.11 7.83 1.54
N CYS A 76 -12.31 6.84 1.92
CA CYS A 76 -12.63 5.42 1.80
C CYS A 76 -12.46 4.74 3.17
N GLY A 77 -13.22 3.67 3.40
CA GLY A 77 -13.07 2.87 4.60
C GLY A 77 -12.06 1.76 4.41
N MET A 78 -11.07 1.67 5.29
CA MET A 78 -10.16 0.55 5.42
C MET A 78 -10.67 -0.37 6.53
N ILE A 79 -10.84 -1.66 6.25
CA ILE A 79 -11.39 -2.62 7.21
C ILE A 79 -10.29 -3.59 7.61
N PHE A 80 -9.91 -3.55 8.88
CA PHE A 80 -9.02 -4.52 9.49
C PHE A 80 -9.85 -5.66 10.08
N SER A 81 -9.49 -6.90 9.75
CA SER A 81 -10.15 -8.08 10.29
C SER A 81 -9.12 -8.97 10.95
N ASP A 82 -9.37 -9.33 12.21
CA ASP A 82 -8.63 -10.38 12.88
C ASP A 82 -9.37 -11.72 12.68
N LYS A 83 -8.64 -12.85 12.64
CA LYS A 83 -9.28 -14.17 12.43
C LYS A 83 -10.13 -14.61 13.62
N VAL A 84 -9.85 -14.09 14.81
CA VAL A 84 -10.48 -14.45 16.09
C VAL A 84 -11.42 -13.34 16.57
N PHE A 85 -11.08 -12.07 16.30
CA PHE A 85 -11.86 -10.91 16.74
C PHE A 85 -12.72 -10.29 15.64
N LYS A 86 -13.65 -9.40 16.04
CA LYS A 86 -14.50 -8.66 15.11
C LYS A 86 -13.69 -7.66 14.28
N SER A 87 -14.07 -7.50 13.02
CA SER A 87 -13.50 -6.50 12.13
C SER A 87 -13.70 -5.07 12.64
N VAL A 88 -12.67 -4.25 12.51
CA VAL A 88 -12.66 -2.82 12.82
C VAL A 88 -12.55 -2.04 11.52
N ARG A 89 -13.44 -1.05 11.34
CA ARG A 89 -13.38 -0.14 10.18
C ARG A 89 -12.74 1.16 10.60
N GLN A 90 -11.65 1.52 9.93
CA GLN A 90 -10.97 2.79 10.05
C GLN A 90 -11.27 3.64 8.82
N ALA A 91 -11.60 4.91 8.99
CA ALA A 91 -11.65 5.84 7.87
C ALA A 91 -10.22 6.21 7.47
N LEU A 92 -9.91 6.17 6.17
CA LEU A 92 -8.69 6.77 5.65
C LEU A 92 -8.95 8.28 5.57
N GLU A 93 -8.39 9.01 6.54
CA GLU A 93 -8.43 10.47 6.58
C GLU A 93 -7.41 11.05 5.59
N THR A 94 -7.78 12.17 4.95
CA THR A 94 -6.94 12.92 3.99
C THR A 94 -6.12 13.99 4.67
#